data_AF-A0A971CWN6-F1
#
_entry.id   AF-A0A971CWN6-F1
#
_cell.length_a   1.000
_cell.length_b   1.000
_cell.length_c   1.000
_cell.angle_alpha   90.00
_cell.angle_beta   90.00
_cell.angle_gamma   90.00
#
_symmetry.space_group_name_H-M   'P 1'
#
loop_
_entity.id
_entity.type
_entity.pdbx_description
1 polymer ?
#
loop_
_entity_poly.entity_id
_entity_poly.type
_entity_poly.pdbx_seq_one_letter_code
_entity_poly.pdbx_strand_id
1 'polypeptide(L)'
;MKFPRRAVRIAFGRCLPLALFLSALLTLSAGAQAQPDTNLPAVPEATRTVADAGAPFVAEVVGNDVYLRSGPGTNFYHCGKLYKGDRVQVVKSQQGWSCIVPPPGCFSWVAMHYVSINIENPTQGIITGDKVGVYAGSDYVEPMHSTSRQVALDRGQMVKLLSEEKDDYYKIAPPEGAYLWVSSQFLQPVRSPMETTPFEIAVGPNTPVETPPTAQELQTESDLLDAYYALSKLVKEERNKPMAQQDYAELKEKLRALAENPIGGRATRYADFTLKQVERFELAGTVAKEMAMQSKELEKVNEKISEAREARLAQIGDMGRFAVIGKLETTSVYGPTAAQTQRYRVLDESGRTICYVAPTGAAAGKDLSGFIGRKVGLVGEIQPHQATARAFVEFSVIVPLD
;
A
#
# COMPACT_ATOMS: atom_id res chain seq x y z
N MET A 1 47.45 2.09 -25.34
CA MET A 1 46.39 1.06 -25.38
C MET A 1 45.50 1.24 -24.16
N LYS A 2 44.22 1.56 -24.38
CA LYS A 2 43.20 1.71 -23.32
C LYS A 2 42.76 0.32 -22.85
N PHE A 3 42.77 0.07 -21.54
CA PHE A 3 42.10 -1.07 -20.93
C PHE A 3 41.22 -0.62 -19.75
N PRO A 4 40.08 -1.31 -19.51
CA PRO A 4 38.91 -0.73 -18.87
C PRO A 4 38.94 -0.87 -17.34
N ARG A 5 38.37 0.12 -16.64
CA ARG A 5 38.10 0.06 -15.19
C ARG A 5 36.97 -0.93 -14.93
N ARG A 6 37.25 -2.02 -14.22
CA ARG A 6 36.23 -2.93 -13.68
C ARG A 6 35.59 -2.30 -12.44
N ALA A 7 34.26 -2.17 -12.48
CA ALA A 7 33.44 -1.77 -11.35
C ALA A 7 33.27 -2.96 -10.38
N VAL A 8 33.53 -2.74 -9.10
CA VAL A 8 33.25 -3.72 -8.04
C VAL A 8 31.86 -3.41 -7.49
N ARG A 9 30.90 -4.30 -7.75
CA ARG A 9 29.59 -4.33 -7.09
C ARG A 9 29.70 -5.18 -5.83
N ILE A 10 29.32 -4.64 -4.68
CA ILE A 10 29.21 -5.39 -3.41
C ILE A 10 27.72 -5.60 -3.13
N ALA A 11 27.30 -6.87 -3.13
CA ALA A 11 25.97 -7.30 -2.75
C ALA A 11 25.97 -7.72 -1.28
N PHE A 12 25.11 -7.14 -0.46
CA PHE A 12 24.85 -7.59 0.91
C PHE A 12 23.66 -8.56 0.90
N GLY A 13 23.94 -9.86 1.00
CA GLY A 13 22.94 -10.89 1.29
C GLY A 13 22.79 -11.08 2.80
N ARG A 14 21.61 -10.83 3.36
CA ARG A 14 21.24 -11.25 4.73
C ARG A 14 20.29 -12.44 4.61
N CYS A 15 20.79 -13.64 4.92
CA CYS A 15 19.98 -14.81 5.25
C CYS A 15 19.67 -14.79 6.75
N LEU A 16 18.39 -14.92 7.12
CA LEU A 16 17.96 -15.33 8.46
C LEU A 16 16.94 -16.47 8.27
N PRO A 17 17.12 -17.67 8.85
CA PRO A 17 16.09 -18.70 8.82
C PRO A 17 15.15 -18.56 10.03
N LEU A 18 13.86 -18.61 9.72
CA LEU A 18 12.73 -18.71 10.64
C LEU A 18 12.55 -20.19 11.01
N ALA A 19 12.65 -20.53 12.30
CA ALA A 19 12.35 -21.88 12.80
C ALA A 19 11.10 -21.84 13.69
N LEU A 20 10.04 -22.47 13.19
CA LEU A 20 8.74 -22.67 13.80
C LEU A 20 8.70 -24.13 14.26
N PHE A 21 8.50 -24.41 15.56
CA PHE A 21 8.19 -25.75 16.03
C PHE A 21 6.91 -25.73 16.85
N LEU A 22 5.93 -26.45 16.28
CA LEU A 22 4.62 -26.80 16.81
C LEU A 22 4.77 -28.09 17.63
N SER A 23 4.19 -28.17 18.82
CA SER A 23 3.86 -29.45 19.44
C SER A 23 2.63 -29.33 20.34
N ALA A 24 1.58 -30.01 19.91
CA ALA A 24 0.31 -30.20 20.59
C ALA A 24 0.46 -31.13 21.81
N LEU A 25 -0.44 -30.99 22.79
CA LEU A 25 -0.89 -32.13 23.59
C LEU A 25 -2.39 -32.00 23.88
N LEU A 26 -3.14 -32.96 23.36
CA LEU A 26 -4.55 -33.23 23.69
C LEU A 26 -4.67 -33.72 25.14
N THR A 27 -5.70 -33.25 25.83
CA THR A 27 -6.36 -34.03 26.88
C THR A 27 -7.83 -34.20 26.54
N LEU A 28 -8.20 -35.47 26.36
CA LEU A 28 -9.55 -35.97 26.19
C LEU A 28 -10.15 -36.19 27.59
N SER A 29 -11.33 -35.64 27.88
CA SER A 29 -12.19 -36.17 28.93
C SER A 29 -13.59 -36.40 28.37
N ALA A 30 -14.07 -37.61 28.63
CA ALA A 30 -15.32 -38.16 28.14
C ALA A 30 -16.42 -37.99 29.19
N GLY A 31 -17.64 -37.75 28.71
CA GLY A 31 -18.88 -38.27 29.28
C GLY A 31 -19.53 -37.46 30.41
N ALA A 32 -20.65 -36.82 30.11
CA ALA A 32 -21.84 -36.86 30.98
C ALA A 32 -23.10 -36.49 30.19
N GLN A 33 -23.97 -37.49 30.09
CA GLN A 33 -25.40 -37.52 29.78
C GLN A 33 -26.18 -36.20 29.59
N ALA A 34 -26.97 -36.22 28.52
CA ALA A 34 -28.20 -35.45 28.39
C ALA A 34 -29.27 -35.97 29.37
N GLN A 35 -29.94 -35.04 30.05
CA GLN A 35 -31.33 -35.20 30.47
C GLN A 35 -32.12 -33.93 30.12
N PRO A 36 -33.43 -34.07 29.89
CA PRO A 36 -34.24 -33.06 29.23
C PRO A 36 -34.92 -32.16 30.26
N ASP A 37 -34.71 -30.85 30.15
CA ASP A 37 -35.55 -29.89 30.85
C ASP A 37 -36.76 -29.54 29.96
N THR A 38 -37.82 -30.31 30.16
CA THR A 38 -39.19 -29.94 29.86
C THR A 38 -39.61 -28.73 30.68
N ASN A 39 -39.62 -27.54 30.09
CA ASN A 39 -40.66 -26.53 30.27
C ASN A 39 -40.34 -25.25 29.49
N LEU A 40 -40.94 -25.09 28.31
CA LEU A 40 -41.40 -23.82 27.75
C LEU A 40 -42.43 -24.16 26.64
N PRO A 41 -43.52 -23.39 26.52
CA PRO A 41 -44.70 -23.78 25.76
C PRO A 41 -44.41 -23.87 24.26
N ALA A 42 -44.95 -24.92 23.65
CA ALA A 42 -44.98 -25.13 22.21
C ALA A 42 -45.70 -23.95 21.52
N VAL A 43 -44.94 -23.16 20.75
CA VAL A 43 -45.51 -22.29 19.72
C VAL A 43 -45.62 -23.15 18.45
N PRO A 44 -46.78 -23.20 17.78
CA PRO A 44 -47.04 -24.22 16.77
C PRO A 44 -46.13 -24.04 15.55
N GLU A 45 -45.53 -25.14 15.12
CA GLU A 45 -45.04 -25.34 13.76
C GLU A 45 -46.22 -25.12 12.79
N ALA A 46 -46.29 -23.92 12.22
CA ALA A 46 -47.14 -23.64 11.09
C ALA A 46 -46.31 -23.80 9.81
N THR A 47 -46.35 -25.00 9.24
CA THR A 47 -46.07 -25.21 7.81
C THR A 47 -47.08 -24.37 7.02
N ARG A 48 -46.68 -23.19 6.52
CA ARG A 48 -47.41 -22.46 5.48
C ARG A 48 -46.47 -21.86 4.44
N THR A 49 -46.38 -22.63 3.36
CA THR A 49 -46.48 -22.20 1.96
C THR A 49 -45.40 -21.27 1.39
N VAL A 50 -44.63 -21.87 0.48
CA VAL A 50 -43.85 -21.22 -0.58
C VAL A 50 -44.72 -20.25 -1.39
N ALA A 51 -44.08 -19.20 -1.90
CA ALA A 51 -44.57 -18.19 -2.85
C ALA A 51 -45.30 -16.96 -2.26
N ASP A 52 -44.50 -15.97 -1.89
CA ASP A 52 -44.71 -14.64 -2.50
C ASP A 52 -43.35 -14.15 -3.01
N ALA A 53 -43.04 -14.48 -4.26
CA ALA A 53 -42.02 -13.75 -5.01
C ALA A 53 -42.68 -12.44 -5.45
N GLY A 54 -42.88 -11.54 -4.48
CA GLY A 54 -43.41 -10.21 -4.74
C GLY A 54 -42.52 -9.54 -5.78
N ALA A 55 -43.14 -8.97 -6.82
CA ALA A 55 -42.44 -8.19 -7.83
C ALA A 55 -41.54 -7.13 -7.17
N PRO A 56 -40.40 -6.78 -7.78
CA PRO A 56 -39.49 -5.80 -7.19
C PRO A 56 -40.24 -4.49 -6.92
N PHE A 57 -40.10 -3.96 -5.72
CA PHE A 57 -40.78 -2.75 -5.27
C PHE A 57 -39.83 -1.84 -4.53
N VAL A 58 -40.17 -0.55 -4.46
CA VAL A 58 -39.40 0.43 -3.70
C VAL A 58 -39.93 0.48 -2.27
N ALA A 59 -39.02 0.39 -1.31
CA ALA A 59 -39.33 0.54 0.10
C ALA A 59 -38.57 1.73 0.69
N GLU A 60 -39.20 2.42 1.62
CA GLU A 60 -38.58 3.46 2.44
C GLU A 60 -38.14 2.86 3.77
N VAL A 61 -36.95 3.23 4.22
CA VAL A 61 -36.39 2.77 5.49
C VAL A 61 -37.02 3.59 6.62
N VAL A 62 -37.68 2.93 7.57
CA VAL A 62 -38.33 3.61 8.71
C VAL A 62 -37.43 3.72 9.93
N GLY A 63 -36.39 2.87 10.01
CA GLY A 63 -35.42 2.85 11.10
C GLY A 63 -34.22 3.76 10.83
N ASN A 64 -33.56 4.23 11.89
CA ASN A 64 -32.29 4.95 11.78
C ASN A 64 -31.10 4.01 12.06
N ASP A 65 -29.96 4.21 11.40
CA ASP A 65 -28.76 3.36 11.55
C ASP A 65 -29.01 1.85 11.33
N VAL A 66 -29.81 1.51 10.31
CA VAL A 66 -30.17 0.13 9.97
C VAL A 66 -29.01 -0.52 9.20
N TYR A 67 -28.46 -1.61 9.73
CA TYR A 67 -27.34 -2.30 9.08
C TYR A 67 -27.73 -2.96 7.74
N LEU A 68 -26.96 -2.66 6.70
CA LEU A 68 -26.85 -3.46 5.48
C LEU A 68 -25.94 -4.64 5.76
N ARG A 69 -26.32 -5.83 5.30
CA ARG A 69 -25.59 -7.07 5.54
C ARG A 69 -25.32 -7.82 4.26
N SER A 70 -24.30 -8.66 4.32
CA SER A 70 -23.89 -9.49 3.19
C SER A 70 -24.82 -10.69 2.92
N GLY A 71 -25.70 -11.04 3.86
CA GLY A 71 -26.66 -12.15 3.74
C GLY A 71 -27.89 -12.00 4.63
N PRO A 72 -28.90 -12.87 4.47
CA PRO A 72 -30.15 -12.84 5.21
C PRO A 72 -29.94 -13.36 6.65
N GLY A 73 -29.59 -12.47 7.57
CA GLY A 73 -29.42 -12.84 8.97
C GLY A 73 -28.51 -11.90 9.75
N THR A 74 -28.61 -11.95 11.08
CA THR A 74 -27.75 -11.18 11.99
C THR A 74 -26.32 -11.72 12.10
N ASN A 75 -26.07 -12.94 11.65
CA ASN A 75 -24.74 -13.57 11.62
C ASN A 75 -23.88 -13.11 10.44
N PHE A 76 -24.49 -12.48 9.43
CA PHE A 76 -23.77 -11.93 8.29
C PHE A 76 -23.15 -10.57 8.64
N TYR A 77 -21.95 -10.33 8.12
CA TYR A 77 -21.22 -9.10 8.39
C TYR A 77 -21.90 -7.87 7.79
N HIS A 78 -21.60 -6.70 8.37
CA HIS A 78 -22.19 -5.43 7.96
C HIS A 78 -21.46 -4.88 6.74
N CYS A 79 -22.19 -4.51 5.70
CA CYS A 79 -21.67 -3.91 4.48
C CYS A 79 -21.87 -2.38 4.43
N GLY A 80 -22.60 -1.84 5.41
CA GLY A 80 -22.94 -0.42 5.47
C GLY A 80 -24.15 -0.19 6.38
N LYS A 81 -24.71 1.02 6.30
CA LYS A 81 -25.90 1.42 7.05
C LYS A 81 -26.87 2.19 6.16
N LEU A 82 -28.15 2.04 6.43
CA LEU A 82 -29.26 2.82 5.92
C LEU A 82 -29.84 3.69 7.02
N TYR A 83 -30.40 4.81 6.63
CA TYR A 83 -30.98 5.82 7.50
C TYR A 83 -32.46 5.98 7.23
N LYS A 84 -33.17 6.55 8.20
CA LYS A 84 -34.61 6.77 8.07
C LYS A 84 -34.88 7.70 6.88
N GLY A 85 -35.79 7.30 6.00
CA GLY A 85 -36.12 8.00 4.75
C GLY A 85 -35.35 7.50 3.53
N ASP A 86 -34.33 6.66 3.69
CA ASP A 86 -33.62 6.07 2.56
C ASP A 86 -34.57 5.19 1.74
N ARG A 87 -34.50 5.31 0.41
CA ARG A 87 -35.28 4.46 -0.51
C ARG A 87 -34.39 3.37 -1.06
N VAL A 88 -34.87 2.13 -0.95
CA VAL A 88 -34.17 0.94 -1.46
C VAL A 88 -35.09 0.14 -2.37
N GLN A 89 -34.51 -0.41 -3.44
CA GLN A 89 -35.22 -1.33 -4.32
C GLN A 89 -35.12 -2.74 -3.75
N VAL A 90 -36.25 -3.26 -3.27
CA VAL A 90 -36.37 -4.63 -2.78
C VAL A 90 -36.64 -5.53 -3.98
N VAL A 91 -35.78 -6.53 -4.17
CA VAL A 91 -35.86 -7.51 -5.27
C VAL A 91 -36.64 -8.74 -4.84
N LYS A 92 -36.45 -9.17 -3.59
CA LYS A 92 -37.18 -10.27 -2.97
C LYS A 92 -37.09 -10.18 -1.45
N SER A 93 -38.01 -10.84 -0.76
CA SER A 93 -38.00 -10.95 0.69
C SER A 93 -37.98 -12.42 1.09
N GLN A 94 -37.21 -12.77 2.13
CA GLN A 94 -37.11 -14.12 2.66
C GLN A 94 -36.81 -14.10 4.16
N GLN A 95 -37.59 -14.85 4.94
CA GLN A 95 -37.34 -15.09 6.37
C GLN A 95 -37.13 -13.81 7.20
N GLY A 96 -37.91 -12.75 6.92
CA GLY A 96 -37.81 -11.46 7.63
C GLY A 96 -36.68 -10.55 7.17
N TRP A 97 -35.98 -10.91 6.08
CA TRP A 97 -34.96 -10.09 5.44
C TRP A 97 -35.37 -9.75 4.00
N SER A 98 -35.08 -8.52 3.60
CA SER A 98 -35.29 -8.03 2.24
C SER A 98 -33.94 -7.97 1.51
N CYS A 99 -33.87 -8.65 0.37
CA CYS A 99 -32.78 -8.56 -0.58
C CYS A 99 -32.96 -7.30 -1.41
N ILE A 100 -31.95 -6.44 -1.41
CA ILE A 100 -32.00 -5.12 -2.03
C ILE A 100 -30.86 -4.90 -3.01
N VAL A 101 -31.11 -4.04 -3.99
CA VAL A 101 -30.05 -3.49 -4.83
C VAL A 101 -29.12 -2.62 -3.95
N PRO A 102 -27.79 -2.80 -4.01
CA PRO A 102 -26.86 -2.03 -3.20
C PRO A 102 -27.02 -0.53 -3.48
N PRO A 103 -27.26 0.30 -2.44
CA PRO A 103 -27.36 1.74 -2.62
C PRO A 103 -25.99 2.35 -2.98
N PRO A 104 -25.97 3.57 -3.53
CA PRO A 104 -24.73 4.30 -3.80
C PRO A 104 -23.82 4.38 -2.56
N GLY A 105 -22.53 4.15 -2.75
CA GLY A 105 -21.54 4.10 -1.65
C GLY A 105 -21.21 2.69 -1.16
N CYS A 106 -22.04 1.69 -1.49
CA CYS A 106 -21.68 0.28 -1.31
C CYS A 106 -20.66 -0.16 -2.36
N PHE A 107 -19.87 -1.18 -2.04
CA PHE A 107 -18.83 -1.73 -2.91
C PHE A 107 -18.72 -3.25 -2.77
N SER A 108 -17.96 -3.84 -3.69
CA SER A 108 -17.65 -5.28 -3.70
C SER A 108 -16.15 -5.50 -3.89
N TRP A 109 -15.68 -6.68 -3.50
CA TRP A 109 -14.29 -7.11 -3.67
C TRP A 109 -14.17 -8.12 -4.80
N VAL A 110 -13.13 -7.96 -5.62
CA VAL A 110 -12.71 -8.92 -6.65
C VAL A 110 -11.19 -9.10 -6.58
N ALA A 111 -10.71 -10.32 -6.78
CA ALA A 111 -9.29 -10.62 -6.67
C ALA A 111 -8.50 -10.00 -7.84
N MET A 112 -7.39 -9.32 -7.53
CA MET A 112 -6.61 -8.57 -8.52
C MET A 112 -6.07 -9.41 -9.66
N HIS A 113 -5.66 -10.65 -9.36
CA HIS A 113 -5.08 -11.57 -10.35
C HIS A 113 -6.04 -11.95 -11.49
N TYR A 114 -7.33 -11.68 -11.35
CA TYR A 114 -8.35 -11.90 -12.38
C TYR A 114 -8.87 -10.63 -13.04
N VAL A 115 -8.24 -9.48 -12.81
CA VAL A 115 -8.66 -8.20 -13.40
C VAL A 115 -7.49 -7.59 -14.16
N SER A 116 -7.72 -7.31 -15.45
CA SER A 116 -6.82 -6.53 -16.28
C SER A 116 -7.34 -5.09 -16.35
N ILE A 117 -6.55 -4.13 -15.88
CA ILE A 117 -6.92 -2.71 -15.93
C ILE A 117 -6.78 -2.20 -17.36
N ASN A 118 -7.80 -1.50 -17.86
CA ASN A 118 -7.71 -0.84 -19.15
C ASN A 118 -6.77 0.37 -19.03
N ILE A 119 -5.66 0.36 -19.77
CA ILE A 119 -4.63 1.41 -19.76
C ILE A 119 -5.19 2.74 -20.29
N GLU A 120 -6.17 2.71 -21.19
CA GLU A 120 -6.85 3.90 -21.72
C GLU A 120 -7.90 4.46 -20.77
N ASN A 121 -8.44 3.62 -19.88
CA ASN A 121 -9.41 4.02 -18.86
C ASN A 121 -9.19 3.28 -17.53
N PRO A 122 -8.39 3.83 -16.61
CA PRO A 122 -8.00 3.15 -15.37
C PRO A 122 -9.14 2.96 -14.37
N THR A 123 -10.34 3.48 -14.66
CA THR A 123 -11.55 3.25 -13.85
C THR A 123 -12.32 1.99 -14.27
N GLN A 124 -11.86 1.29 -15.30
CA GLN A 124 -12.46 0.08 -15.83
C GLN A 124 -11.47 -1.09 -15.83
N GLY A 125 -11.93 -2.23 -15.34
CA GLY A 125 -11.20 -3.49 -15.35
C GLY A 125 -11.94 -4.53 -16.19
N ILE A 126 -11.21 -5.37 -16.90
CA ILE A 126 -11.73 -6.50 -17.68
C ILE A 126 -11.38 -7.77 -16.92
N ILE A 127 -12.37 -8.63 -16.70
CA ILE A 127 -12.16 -9.92 -16.05
C ILE A 127 -11.41 -10.87 -16.99
N THR A 128 -10.33 -11.48 -16.51
CA THR A 128 -9.46 -12.38 -17.31
C THR A 128 -9.70 -13.86 -17.03
N GLY A 129 -10.35 -14.21 -15.91
CA GLY A 129 -10.69 -15.57 -15.51
C GLY A 129 -12.15 -15.94 -15.79
N ASP A 130 -12.46 -17.24 -15.73
CA ASP A 130 -13.84 -17.74 -15.84
C ASP A 130 -14.44 -17.95 -14.44
N LYS A 131 -15.72 -17.62 -14.23
CA LYS A 131 -16.44 -17.76 -12.95
C LYS A 131 -15.73 -17.13 -11.73
N VAL A 132 -15.12 -15.97 -11.92
CA VAL A 132 -14.43 -15.20 -10.89
C VAL A 132 -15.42 -14.75 -9.82
N GLY A 133 -15.12 -15.02 -8.56
CA GLY A 133 -15.98 -14.65 -7.44
C GLY A 133 -15.91 -13.15 -7.13
N VAL A 134 -17.08 -12.52 -7.02
CA VAL A 134 -17.23 -11.17 -6.46
C VAL A 134 -17.89 -11.29 -5.10
N TYR A 135 -17.31 -10.63 -4.10
CA TYR A 135 -17.72 -10.74 -2.69
C TYR A 135 -18.25 -9.41 -2.17
N ALA A 136 -19.22 -9.46 -1.26
CA ALA A 136 -19.80 -8.24 -0.69
C ALA A 136 -18.75 -7.48 0.12
N GLY A 137 -18.56 -6.19 -0.18
CA GLY A 137 -17.62 -5.32 0.49
C GLY A 137 -18.11 -4.86 1.87
N SER A 138 -17.17 -4.54 2.76
CA SER A 138 -17.43 -4.01 4.09
C SER A 138 -16.24 -3.16 4.52
N ASP A 139 -16.51 -2.02 5.18
CA ASP A 139 -15.46 -1.22 5.80
C ASP A 139 -14.93 -1.85 7.11
N TYR A 140 -15.65 -2.84 7.64
CA TYR A 140 -15.35 -3.50 8.92
C TYR A 140 -14.72 -4.89 8.76
N VAL A 141 -14.80 -5.47 7.55
CA VAL A 141 -14.29 -6.82 7.24
C VAL A 141 -13.29 -6.75 6.11
N GLU A 142 -12.14 -7.39 6.31
CA GLU A 142 -11.09 -7.44 5.32
C GLU A 142 -11.50 -8.30 4.11
N PRO A 143 -10.97 -8.02 2.91
CA PRO A 143 -11.32 -8.76 1.70
C PRO A 143 -11.15 -10.28 1.85
N MET A 144 -10.04 -10.73 2.48
CA MET A 144 -9.75 -12.15 2.72
C MET A 144 -10.77 -12.83 3.65
N HIS A 145 -11.46 -12.06 4.50
CA HIS A 145 -12.49 -12.54 5.41
C HIS A 145 -13.91 -12.32 4.89
N SER A 146 -14.06 -11.79 3.67
CA SER A 146 -15.35 -11.58 3.02
C SER A 146 -15.88 -12.91 2.46
N THR A 147 -16.64 -13.64 3.27
CA THR A 147 -17.13 -14.99 2.93
C THR A 147 -18.37 -15.01 2.02
N SER A 148 -19.04 -13.87 1.86
CA SER A 148 -20.33 -13.79 1.14
C SER A 148 -20.14 -13.43 -0.32
N ARG A 149 -20.16 -14.46 -1.17
CA ARG A 149 -20.10 -14.32 -2.63
C ARG A 149 -21.44 -13.77 -3.15
N GLN A 150 -21.38 -12.68 -3.91
CA GLN A 150 -22.53 -12.03 -4.54
C GLN A 150 -22.79 -12.56 -5.94
N VAL A 151 -21.77 -12.55 -6.80
CA VAL A 151 -21.89 -12.96 -8.20
C VAL A 151 -20.61 -13.66 -8.70
N ALA A 152 -20.73 -14.34 -9.83
CA ALA A 152 -19.62 -14.88 -10.59
C ALA A 152 -19.51 -14.09 -11.90
N LEU A 153 -18.34 -13.56 -12.20
CA LEU A 153 -18.07 -12.89 -13.47
C LEU A 153 -17.21 -13.77 -14.37
N ASP A 154 -17.52 -13.76 -15.66
CA ASP A 154 -16.80 -14.52 -16.68
C ASP A 154 -15.82 -13.64 -17.46
N ARG A 155 -14.90 -14.29 -18.17
CA ARG A 155 -13.85 -13.61 -18.93
C ARG A 155 -14.46 -12.64 -19.93
N GLY A 156 -13.89 -11.44 -19.99
CA GLY A 156 -14.30 -10.37 -20.89
C GLY A 156 -15.38 -9.46 -20.33
N GLN A 157 -15.99 -9.78 -19.19
CA GLN A 157 -16.91 -8.87 -18.52
C GLN A 157 -16.15 -7.68 -17.92
N MET A 158 -16.79 -6.50 -17.95
CA MET A 158 -16.22 -5.27 -17.44
C MET A 158 -16.70 -4.97 -16.03
N VAL A 159 -15.80 -4.47 -15.18
CA VAL A 159 -16.09 -3.98 -13.84
C VAL A 159 -15.60 -2.56 -13.68
N LYS A 160 -16.34 -1.76 -12.90
CA LYS A 160 -15.93 -0.40 -12.55
C LYS A 160 -15.05 -0.44 -11.29
N LEU A 161 -13.78 -0.10 -11.46
CA LEU A 161 -12.81 -0.02 -10.37
C LEU A 161 -13.08 1.24 -9.56
N LEU A 162 -13.16 1.07 -8.24
CA LEU A 162 -13.06 2.15 -7.26
C LEU A 162 -11.56 2.25 -6.94
N SER A 163 -11.01 3.46 -6.89
CA SER A 163 -9.54 3.71 -6.84
C SER A 163 -8.85 3.28 -5.53
N GLU A 164 -9.42 2.33 -4.82
CA GLU A 164 -8.95 1.78 -3.56
C GLU A 164 -8.66 0.29 -3.75
N GLU A 165 -7.51 -0.12 -3.23
CA GLU A 165 -6.96 -1.47 -3.34
C GLU A 165 -6.60 -1.95 -1.93
N LYS A 166 -6.86 -3.21 -1.62
CA LYS A 166 -6.53 -3.79 -0.31
C LYS A 166 -6.22 -5.28 -0.42
N ASP A 167 -5.07 -5.70 0.11
CA ASP A 167 -4.67 -7.10 0.31
C ASP A 167 -4.89 -8.02 -0.90
N ASP A 168 -4.45 -7.60 -2.09
CA ASP A 168 -4.62 -8.30 -3.38
C ASP A 168 -6.06 -8.34 -3.94
N TYR A 169 -6.94 -7.44 -3.47
CA TYR A 169 -8.28 -7.23 -4.02
C TYR A 169 -8.49 -5.81 -4.51
N TYR A 170 -9.17 -5.68 -5.64
CA TYR A 170 -9.71 -4.42 -6.12
C TYR A 170 -11.06 -4.14 -5.48
N LYS A 171 -11.25 -2.89 -5.01
CA LYS A 171 -12.58 -2.37 -4.65
C LYS A 171 -13.30 -2.04 -5.95
N ILE A 172 -14.48 -2.61 -6.17
CA ILE A 172 -15.28 -2.35 -7.37
C ILE A 172 -16.67 -1.85 -7.01
N ALA A 173 -17.28 -1.11 -7.93
CA ALA A 173 -18.72 -0.84 -7.83
C ALA A 173 -19.46 -2.18 -7.90
N PRO A 174 -20.53 -2.38 -7.10
CA PRO A 174 -21.27 -3.64 -7.12
C PRO A 174 -21.77 -3.92 -8.55
N PRO A 175 -21.36 -5.04 -9.16
CA PRO A 175 -21.79 -5.39 -10.51
C PRO A 175 -23.28 -5.73 -10.53
N GLU A 176 -23.86 -5.78 -11.73
CA GLU A 176 -25.26 -6.22 -11.88
C GLU A 176 -25.46 -7.62 -11.28
N GLY A 177 -26.54 -7.79 -10.51
CA GLY A 177 -26.81 -9.03 -9.78
C GLY A 177 -26.10 -9.15 -8.43
N ALA A 178 -25.27 -8.18 -8.03
CA ALA A 178 -24.80 -8.07 -6.66
C ALA A 178 -25.90 -7.48 -5.77
N TYR A 179 -26.25 -8.17 -4.69
CA TYR A 179 -27.28 -7.74 -3.75
C TYR A 179 -26.77 -7.68 -2.31
N LEU A 180 -27.46 -6.90 -1.49
CA LEU A 180 -27.27 -6.82 -0.05
C LEU A 180 -28.60 -7.08 0.67
N TRP A 181 -28.54 -7.26 1.99
CA TRP A 181 -29.69 -7.64 2.79
C TRP A 181 -29.92 -6.64 3.91
N VAL A 182 -31.19 -6.35 4.16
CA VAL A 182 -31.65 -5.48 5.24
C VAL A 182 -32.85 -6.15 5.93
N SER A 183 -33.01 -5.93 7.23
CA SER A 183 -34.15 -6.50 7.96
C SER A 183 -35.45 -5.86 7.48
N SER A 184 -36.42 -6.69 7.07
CA SER A 184 -37.69 -6.23 6.50
C SER A 184 -38.52 -5.43 7.49
N GLN A 185 -38.30 -5.60 8.80
CA GLN A 185 -39.01 -4.85 9.85
C GLN A 185 -38.73 -3.33 9.81
N PHE A 186 -37.62 -2.94 9.17
CA PHE A 186 -37.24 -1.53 9.01
C PHE A 186 -37.60 -0.97 7.64
N LEU A 187 -38.35 -1.71 6.83
CA LEU A 187 -38.76 -1.29 5.50
C LEU A 187 -40.27 -1.12 5.43
N GLN A 188 -40.70 0.02 4.88
CA GLN A 188 -42.07 0.31 4.55
C GLN A 188 -42.22 0.39 3.03
N PRO A 189 -42.99 -0.52 2.39
CA PRO A 189 -43.25 -0.45 0.96
C PRO A 189 -43.88 0.91 0.60
N VAL A 190 -43.26 1.62 -0.34
CA VAL A 190 -43.84 2.83 -0.90
C VAL A 190 -44.83 2.37 -1.96
N ARG A 191 -46.12 2.39 -1.64
CA ARG A 191 -47.17 2.21 -2.64
C ARG A 191 -47.17 3.46 -3.53
N SER A 192 -46.47 3.41 -4.66
CA SER A 192 -46.81 4.33 -5.75
C SER A 192 -48.21 3.96 -6.25
N PRO A 193 -49.17 4.90 -6.30
CA PRO A 193 -50.32 4.73 -7.16
C PRO A 193 -49.80 4.57 -8.60
N MET A 194 -50.25 3.56 -9.32
CA MET A 194 -50.20 3.61 -10.77
C MET A 194 -51.10 4.76 -11.23
N GLU A 195 -50.53 5.95 -11.37
CA GLU A 195 -51.07 6.96 -12.27
C GLU A 195 -50.06 7.12 -13.42
N THR A 196 -50.34 6.41 -14.50
CA THR A 196 -49.87 6.76 -15.83
C THR A 196 -50.55 8.07 -16.23
N THR A 197 -49.91 9.21 -15.94
CA THR A 197 -50.16 10.46 -16.65
C THR A 197 -48.98 10.70 -17.59
N PRO A 198 -49.20 10.86 -18.91
CA PRO A 198 -48.13 11.16 -19.84
C PRO A 198 -47.50 12.51 -19.50
N PHE A 199 -46.20 12.55 -19.27
CA PHE A 199 -45.44 13.80 -19.24
C PHE A 199 -45.44 14.40 -20.65
N GLU A 200 -46.20 15.49 -20.82
CA GLU A 200 -46.11 16.37 -21.97
C GLU A 200 -44.80 17.18 -21.87
N ILE A 201 -43.93 17.01 -22.85
CA ILE A 201 -42.65 17.70 -22.97
C ILE A 201 -42.93 19.13 -23.46
N ALA A 202 -42.94 20.10 -22.57
CA ALA A 202 -42.84 21.51 -22.93
C ALA A 202 -41.36 21.87 -23.12
N VAL A 203 -40.94 21.95 -24.38
CA VAL A 203 -39.65 22.50 -24.81
C VAL A 203 -39.68 24.02 -24.66
N GLY A 204 -38.75 24.58 -23.89
CA GLY A 204 -38.45 26.00 -23.84
C GLY A 204 -36.93 26.21 -23.95
N PRO A 205 -36.42 27.05 -24.88
CA PRO A 205 -35.01 27.08 -25.25
C PRO A 205 -34.19 28.12 -24.47
N ASN A 206 -32.86 27.95 -24.55
CA ASN A 206 -31.77 28.91 -24.32
C ASN A 206 -30.96 28.78 -23.01
N THR A 207 -29.83 28.09 -23.12
CA THR A 207 -28.52 28.48 -22.53
C THR A 207 -27.87 29.50 -23.50
N PRO A 208 -26.85 30.34 -23.16
CA PRO A 208 -25.96 30.35 -21.98
C PRO A 208 -25.81 31.75 -21.30
N VAL A 209 -25.20 31.91 -20.12
CA VAL A 209 -23.75 32.20 -19.91
C VAL A 209 -23.42 32.24 -18.39
N GLU A 210 -22.18 31.88 -18.08
CA GLU A 210 -21.46 31.77 -16.79
C GLU A 210 -21.64 32.89 -15.74
N THR A 211 -21.83 32.50 -14.47
CA THR A 211 -21.20 33.12 -13.29
C THR A 211 -21.24 32.12 -12.11
N PRO A 212 -20.19 32.00 -11.26
CA PRO A 212 -20.23 31.13 -10.08
C PRO A 212 -21.20 31.73 -9.04
N PRO A 213 -22.15 30.96 -8.47
CA PRO A 213 -23.06 31.51 -7.47
C PRO A 213 -22.37 31.68 -6.11
N THR A 214 -22.55 32.87 -5.55
CA THR A 214 -22.13 33.33 -4.22
C THR A 214 -22.86 32.58 -3.10
N ALA A 215 -22.17 32.46 -1.96
CA ALA A 215 -22.41 31.54 -0.84
C ALA A 215 -23.68 31.72 0.02
N GLN A 216 -24.86 32.07 -0.52
CA GLN A 216 -26.01 32.41 0.35
C GLN A 216 -27.33 31.67 0.17
N GLU A 217 -27.56 30.79 -0.81
CA GLU A 217 -28.81 30.02 -0.85
C GLU A 217 -28.60 28.58 -1.34
N LEU A 218 -28.18 27.70 -0.43
CA LEU A 218 -28.33 26.25 -0.59
C LEU A 218 -29.51 25.84 0.31
N GLN A 219 -30.73 25.88 -0.23
CA GLN A 219 -31.96 25.71 0.54
C GLN A 219 -32.51 24.27 0.56
N THR A 220 -32.02 23.38 -0.32
CA THR A 220 -32.44 21.97 -0.35
C THR A 220 -31.28 20.99 -0.21
N GLU A 221 -31.55 19.80 0.35
CA GLU A 221 -30.55 18.72 0.48
C GLU A 221 -29.97 18.29 -0.88
N SER A 222 -30.75 18.40 -1.96
CA SER A 222 -30.32 18.06 -3.33
C SER A 222 -29.22 19.00 -3.82
N ASP A 223 -29.41 20.31 -3.62
CA ASP A 223 -28.44 21.32 -4.08
C ASP A 223 -27.10 21.18 -3.33
N LEU A 224 -27.16 20.83 -2.04
CA LEU A 224 -26.00 20.54 -1.20
C LEU A 224 -25.24 19.30 -1.69
N LEU A 225 -25.98 18.29 -2.16
CA LEU A 225 -25.39 17.06 -2.69
C LEU A 225 -24.74 17.29 -4.08
N ASP A 226 -25.35 18.10 -4.94
CA ASP A 226 -24.78 18.49 -6.22
C ASP A 226 -23.51 19.35 -6.02
N ALA A 227 -23.53 20.26 -5.05
CA ALA A 227 -22.35 21.02 -4.64
C ALA A 227 -21.23 20.10 -4.13
N TYR A 228 -21.57 19.09 -3.33
CA TYR A 228 -20.61 18.07 -2.90
C TYR A 228 -20.00 17.32 -4.09
N TYR A 229 -20.80 16.85 -5.05
CA TYR A 229 -20.27 16.11 -6.21
C TYR A 229 -19.36 16.99 -7.07
N ALA A 230 -19.68 18.27 -7.24
CA ALA A 230 -18.80 19.21 -7.94
C ALA A 230 -17.44 19.36 -7.22
N LEU A 231 -17.45 19.50 -5.89
CA LEU A 231 -16.21 19.55 -5.09
C LEU A 231 -15.44 18.23 -5.14
N SER A 232 -16.12 17.08 -5.12
CA SER A 232 -15.47 15.77 -5.22
C SER A 232 -14.71 15.60 -6.54
N LYS A 233 -15.24 16.17 -7.63
CA LYS A 233 -14.58 16.19 -8.94
C LYS A 233 -13.32 17.07 -8.91
N LEU A 234 -13.41 18.26 -8.32
CA LEU A 234 -12.26 19.16 -8.18
C LEU A 234 -11.16 18.55 -7.29
N VAL A 235 -11.51 17.89 -6.19
CA VAL A 235 -10.56 17.14 -5.36
C VAL A 235 -9.84 16.06 -6.17
N LYS A 236 -10.57 15.34 -7.03
CA LYS A 236 -9.99 14.32 -7.91
C LYS A 236 -9.04 14.94 -8.94
N GLU A 237 -9.40 16.06 -9.53
CA GLU A 237 -8.55 16.79 -10.49
C GLU A 237 -7.28 17.32 -9.82
N GLU A 238 -7.40 17.89 -8.62
CA GLU A 238 -6.28 18.35 -7.82
C GLU A 238 -5.32 17.19 -7.50
N ARG A 239 -5.87 16.05 -7.10
CA ARG A 239 -5.09 14.84 -6.80
C ARG A 239 -4.31 14.29 -7.99
N ASN A 240 -4.77 14.54 -9.21
CA ASN A 240 -4.05 14.09 -10.41
C ASN A 240 -2.83 14.96 -10.72
N LYS A 241 -2.69 16.13 -10.10
CA LYS A 241 -1.47 16.95 -10.22
C LYS A 241 -0.30 16.30 -9.46
N PRO A 242 0.96 16.60 -9.82
CA PRO A 242 2.12 16.15 -9.05
C PRO A 242 2.00 16.58 -7.58
N MET A 243 2.33 15.68 -6.63
CA MET A 243 2.15 15.92 -5.17
C MET A 243 2.71 17.26 -4.66
N ALA A 244 3.78 17.79 -5.29
CA ALA A 244 4.37 19.07 -4.91
C ALA A 244 3.51 20.30 -5.29
N GLN A 245 2.61 20.16 -6.27
CA GLN A 245 1.76 21.22 -6.82
C GLN A 245 0.31 21.11 -6.36
N GLN A 246 -0.04 20.07 -5.59
CA GLN A 246 -1.38 19.88 -5.07
C GLN A 246 -1.66 20.91 -3.97
N ASP A 247 -2.78 21.62 -4.09
CA ASP A 247 -3.29 22.54 -3.08
C ASP A 247 -4.78 22.29 -2.84
N TYR A 248 -5.11 21.84 -1.64
CA TYR A 248 -6.48 21.54 -1.23
C TYR A 248 -7.06 22.58 -0.28
N ALA A 249 -6.38 23.70 0.00
CA ALA A 249 -6.79 24.65 1.03
C ALA A 249 -8.21 25.18 0.81
N GLU A 250 -8.51 25.65 -0.40
CA GLU A 250 -9.83 26.16 -0.76
C GLU A 250 -10.90 25.06 -0.80
N LEU A 251 -10.53 23.86 -1.25
CA LEU A 251 -11.45 22.71 -1.32
C LEU A 251 -11.83 22.24 0.08
N LYS A 252 -10.88 22.25 1.01
CA LYS A 252 -11.09 21.86 2.41
C LYS A 252 -12.04 22.81 3.12
N GLU A 253 -11.90 24.13 2.92
CA GLU A 253 -12.84 25.10 3.48
C GLU A 253 -14.26 24.90 2.94
N LYS A 254 -14.42 24.68 1.63
CA LYS A 254 -15.73 24.43 1.02
C LYS A 254 -16.35 23.10 1.48
N LEU A 255 -15.54 22.05 1.61
CA LEU A 255 -15.97 20.76 2.15
C LEU A 255 -16.35 20.86 3.63
N ARG A 256 -15.60 21.64 4.43
CA ARG A 256 -15.93 21.88 5.85
C ARG A 256 -17.27 22.60 5.98
N ALA A 257 -17.50 23.65 5.19
CA ALA A 257 -18.77 24.38 5.19
C ALA A 257 -19.97 23.48 4.83
N LEU A 258 -19.79 22.51 3.91
CA LEU A 258 -20.82 21.49 3.64
C LEU A 258 -20.97 20.48 4.78
N ALA A 259 -19.86 20.05 5.39
CA ALA A 259 -19.84 19.11 6.51
C ALA A 259 -20.45 19.68 7.80
N GLU A 260 -20.48 21.00 7.97
CA GLU A 260 -21.09 21.67 9.12
C GLU A 260 -22.53 22.13 8.85
N ASN A 261 -23.03 21.97 7.61
CA ASN A 261 -24.37 22.44 7.24
C ASN A 261 -25.47 21.55 7.89
N PRO A 262 -26.38 22.11 8.71
CA PRO A 262 -27.39 21.34 9.44
C PRO A 262 -28.50 20.76 8.54
N ILE A 263 -28.67 21.27 7.31
CA ILE A 263 -29.68 20.81 6.33
C ILE A 263 -29.07 19.80 5.35
N GLY A 264 -27.75 19.60 5.37
CA GLY A 264 -27.01 18.91 4.32
C GLY A 264 -27.10 17.39 4.30
N GLY A 265 -27.82 16.74 5.22
CA GLY A 265 -28.16 15.32 5.14
C GLY A 265 -26.99 14.41 4.70
N ARG A 266 -27.10 13.81 3.50
CA ARG A 266 -26.04 12.97 2.91
C ARG A 266 -24.80 13.76 2.49
N ALA A 267 -24.96 14.95 1.94
CA ALA A 267 -23.88 15.81 1.47
C ALA A 267 -22.90 16.14 2.60
N THR A 268 -23.42 16.43 3.80
CA THR A 268 -22.63 16.69 5.02
C THR A 268 -21.70 15.52 5.35
N ARG A 269 -22.20 14.28 5.32
CA ARG A 269 -21.40 13.10 5.67
C ARG A 269 -20.37 12.75 4.62
N TYR A 270 -20.74 12.88 3.35
CA TYR A 270 -19.81 12.68 2.25
C TYR A 270 -18.72 13.75 2.23
N ALA A 271 -19.06 15.00 2.58
CA ALA A 271 -18.10 16.08 2.74
C ALA A 271 -17.14 15.82 3.92
N ASP A 272 -17.63 15.35 5.08
CA ASP A 272 -16.78 14.97 6.23
C ASP A 272 -15.81 13.84 5.88
N PHE A 273 -16.29 12.80 5.18
CA PHE A 273 -15.42 11.72 4.71
C PHE A 273 -14.35 12.23 3.74
N THR A 274 -14.74 13.05 2.76
CA THR A 274 -13.81 13.61 1.77
C THR A 274 -12.81 14.56 2.41
N LEU A 275 -13.21 15.32 3.42
CA LEU A 275 -12.33 16.19 4.20
C LEU A 275 -11.23 15.37 4.89
N LYS A 276 -11.57 14.25 5.53
CA LYS A 276 -10.59 13.31 6.11
C LYS A 276 -9.65 12.71 5.06
N GLN A 277 -10.13 12.47 3.84
CA GLN A 277 -9.27 12.01 2.74
C GLN A 277 -8.30 13.11 2.30
N VAL A 278 -8.78 14.34 2.14
CA VAL A 278 -7.97 15.51 1.78
C VAL A 278 -6.86 15.77 2.82
N GLU A 279 -7.17 15.68 4.12
CA GLU A 279 -6.17 15.80 5.18
C GLU A 279 -5.05 14.75 5.07
N ARG A 280 -5.39 13.51 4.70
CA ARG A 280 -4.40 12.46 4.44
C ARG A 280 -3.55 12.77 3.20
N PHE A 281 -4.13 13.36 2.16
CA PHE A 281 -3.38 13.80 0.97
C PHE A 281 -2.40 14.93 1.31
N GLU A 282 -2.81 15.92 2.10
CA GLU A 282 -1.94 16.99 2.59
C GLU A 282 -0.78 16.44 3.44
N LEU A 283 -1.07 15.48 4.31
CA LEU A 283 -0.04 14.80 5.11
C LEU A 283 0.96 14.06 4.21
N ALA A 284 0.48 13.29 3.23
CA ALA A 284 1.33 12.62 2.27
C ALA A 284 2.19 13.61 1.44
N GLY A 285 1.61 14.74 1.03
CA GLY A 285 2.32 15.83 0.36
C GLY A 285 3.42 16.44 1.22
N THR A 286 3.18 16.59 2.53
CA THR A 286 4.18 17.09 3.49
C THR A 286 5.36 16.13 3.63
N VAL A 287 5.08 14.82 3.79
CA VAL A 287 6.12 13.78 3.84
C VAL A 287 6.92 13.74 2.54
N ALA A 288 6.26 13.85 1.39
CA ALA A 288 6.94 13.88 0.09
C ALA A 288 7.88 15.10 -0.06
N LYS A 289 7.45 16.29 0.40
CA LYS A 289 8.28 17.50 0.42
C LYS A 289 9.51 17.32 1.32
N GLU A 290 9.33 16.73 2.50
CA GLU A 290 10.43 16.45 3.42
C GLU A 290 11.44 15.47 2.81
N MET A 291 10.96 14.36 2.23
CA MET A 291 11.81 13.40 1.53
C MET A 291 12.59 14.04 0.38
N ALA A 292 11.96 14.92 -0.39
CA ALA A 292 12.62 15.64 -1.47
C ALA A 292 13.69 16.63 -0.98
N MET A 293 13.52 17.23 0.20
CA MET A 293 14.56 18.05 0.82
C MET A 293 15.72 17.19 1.31
N GLN A 294 15.43 16.08 1.98
CA GLN A 294 16.46 15.15 2.47
C GLN A 294 17.27 14.54 1.32
N SER A 295 16.63 14.17 0.20
CA SER A 295 17.36 13.64 -0.96
C SER A 295 18.30 14.68 -1.55
N LYS A 296 17.87 15.95 -1.65
CA LYS A 296 18.70 17.05 -2.13
C LYS A 296 19.87 17.37 -1.19
N GLU A 297 19.68 17.27 0.11
CA GLU A 297 20.77 17.40 1.09
C GLU A 297 21.77 16.26 0.96
N LEU A 298 21.28 15.03 0.80
CA LEU A 298 22.11 13.84 0.62
C LEU A 298 22.93 13.91 -0.67
N GLU A 299 22.37 14.43 -1.76
CA GLU A 299 23.11 14.71 -3.00
C GLU A 299 24.27 15.69 -2.76
N LYS A 300 24.02 16.83 -2.11
CA LYS A 300 25.08 17.81 -1.77
C LYS A 300 26.16 17.20 -0.88
N VAL A 301 25.79 16.36 0.07
CA VAL A 301 26.75 15.65 0.93
C VAL A 301 27.59 14.67 0.11
N ASN A 302 26.97 13.92 -0.80
CA ASN A 302 27.67 12.99 -1.68
C ASN A 302 28.62 13.71 -2.64
N GLU A 303 28.23 14.85 -3.20
CA GLU A 303 29.10 15.70 -4.02
C GLU A 303 30.34 16.13 -3.23
N LYS A 304 30.16 16.68 -2.02
CA LYS A 304 31.28 17.06 -1.14
C LYS A 304 32.20 15.89 -0.79
N ILE A 305 31.64 14.70 -0.52
CA ILE A 305 32.43 13.49 -0.28
C ILE A 305 33.24 13.12 -1.52
N SER A 306 32.63 13.21 -2.70
CA SER A 306 33.29 12.89 -3.96
C SER A 306 34.44 13.87 -4.25
N GLU A 307 34.22 15.18 -4.07
CA GLU A 307 35.23 16.22 -4.23
C GLU A 307 36.37 16.05 -3.23
N ALA A 308 36.06 15.81 -1.95
CA ALA A 308 37.06 15.56 -0.92
C ALA A 308 37.87 14.29 -1.21
N ARG A 309 37.22 13.25 -1.76
CA ARG A 309 37.88 12.02 -2.18
C ARG A 309 38.81 12.28 -3.37
N GLU A 310 38.38 13.03 -4.37
CA GLU A 310 39.21 13.37 -5.54
C GLU A 310 40.40 14.25 -5.16
N ALA A 311 40.19 15.28 -4.34
CA ALA A 311 41.27 16.11 -3.81
C ALA A 311 42.30 15.27 -3.03
N ARG A 312 41.83 14.32 -2.21
CA ARG A 312 42.71 13.40 -1.48
C ARG A 312 43.44 12.43 -2.40
N LEU A 313 42.79 11.94 -3.46
CA LEU A 313 43.44 11.10 -4.46
C LEU A 313 44.50 11.86 -5.27
N ALA A 314 44.26 13.13 -5.60
CA ALA A 314 45.22 13.97 -6.32
C ALA A 314 46.49 14.29 -5.50
N GLN A 315 46.38 14.29 -4.16
CA GLN A 315 47.53 14.42 -3.26
C GLN A 315 48.36 13.13 -3.17
N ILE A 316 47.82 11.98 -3.58
CA ILE A 316 48.57 10.72 -3.58
C ILE A 316 49.44 10.72 -4.83
N GLY A 317 50.76 10.81 -4.65
CA GLY A 317 51.72 10.72 -5.73
C GLY A 317 51.65 9.38 -6.47
N ASP A 318 51.95 9.40 -7.76
CA ASP A 318 51.99 8.20 -8.60
C ASP A 318 53.10 7.25 -8.11
N MET A 319 52.70 6.10 -7.56
CA MET A 319 53.62 5.04 -7.11
C MET A 319 54.00 4.08 -8.26
N GLY A 320 53.60 4.39 -9.50
CA GLY A 320 53.89 3.61 -10.70
C GLY A 320 53.30 2.21 -10.60
N ARG A 321 54.18 1.19 -10.68
CA ARG A 321 53.77 -0.23 -10.56
C ARG A 321 53.62 -0.72 -9.13
N PHE A 322 54.01 0.10 -8.13
CA PHE A 322 54.02 -0.31 -6.73
C PHE A 322 52.69 0.03 -6.06
N ALA A 323 52.10 -0.94 -5.38
CA ALA A 323 50.91 -0.77 -4.55
C ALA A 323 51.23 0.02 -3.27
N VAL A 324 52.45 -0.11 -2.75
CA VAL A 324 52.97 0.69 -1.64
C VAL A 324 54.50 0.76 -1.70
N ILE A 325 55.05 1.90 -1.26
CA ILE A 325 56.49 2.12 -1.07
C ILE A 325 56.74 2.55 0.37
N GLY A 326 57.75 1.97 1.00
CA GLY A 326 58.17 2.39 2.35
C GLY A 326 59.16 1.42 2.97
N LYS A 327 59.48 1.64 4.25
CA LYS A 327 60.40 0.78 4.99
C LYS A 327 59.67 -0.46 5.50
N LEU A 328 60.12 -1.65 5.12
CA LEU A 328 59.49 -2.92 5.55
C LEU A 328 59.96 -3.30 6.96
N GLU A 329 59.01 -3.60 7.84
CA GLU A 329 59.29 -4.06 9.20
C GLU A 329 58.41 -5.21 9.65
N THR A 330 58.87 -5.94 10.66
CA THR A 330 58.06 -6.97 11.33
C THR A 330 56.98 -6.32 12.19
N THR A 331 55.83 -7.00 12.30
CA THR A 331 54.75 -6.58 13.20
C THR A 331 54.75 -7.46 14.44
N SER A 332 54.54 -6.84 15.60
CA SER A 332 54.31 -7.53 16.87
C SER A 332 52.84 -7.88 17.10
N VAL A 333 51.92 -7.30 16.31
CA VAL A 333 50.47 -7.42 16.49
C VAL A 333 49.90 -8.65 15.78
N TYR A 334 50.48 -9.01 14.63
CA TYR A 334 50.07 -10.17 13.84
C TYR A 334 51.26 -11.12 13.66
N GLY A 335 51.49 -11.96 14.68
CA GLY A 335 52.48 -13.03 14.61
C GLY A 335 52.02 -14.19 13.71
N PRO A 336 52.92 -15.12 13.36
CA PRO A 336 52.57 -16.29 12.56
C PRO A 336 51.77 -17.25 13.43
N THR A 337 50.45 -17.26 13.26
CA THR A 337 49.59 -18.31 13.80
C THR A 337 49.54 -19.46 12.78
N ALA A 338 49.40 -20.70 13.22
CA ALA A 338 49.46 -21.91 12.37
C ALA A 338 48.52 -21.93 11.12
N ALA A 339 47.61 -20.96 11.00
CA ALA A 339 46.67 -20.79 9.88
C ALA A 339 46.82 -19.47 9.09
N GLN A 340 47.78 -18.59 9.42
CA GLN A 340 47.93 -17.27 8.78
C GLN A 340 49.38 -17.00 8.35
N THR A 341 49.55 -16.52 7.12
CA THR A 341 50.85 -16.08 6.59
C THR A 341 51.41 -14.91 7.39
N GLN A 342 52.72 -14.93 7.64
CA GLN A 342 53.43 -13.88 8.37
C GLN A 342 53.14 -12.51 7.75
N ARG A 343 52.61 -11.59 8.57
CA ARG A 343 52.35 -10.22 8.16
C ARG A 343 53.54 -9.33 8.48
N TYR A 344 53.68 -8.27 7.71
CA TYR A 344 54.67 -7.22 7.89
C TYR A 344 53.95 -5.87 7.92
N ARG A 345 54.65 -4.82 8.33
CA ARG A 345 54.17 -3.44 8.27
C ARG A 345 55.10 -2.63 7.37
N VAL A 346 54.53 -1.72 6.61
CA VAL A 346 55.31 -0.75 5.82
C VAL A 346 55.23 0.60 6.53
N LEU A 347 56.37 1.22 6.79
CA LEU A 347 56.49 2.52 7.46
C LEU A 347 56.75 3.64 6.45
N ASP A 348 56.22 4.82 6.74
CA ASP A 348 56.57 6.06 6.04
C ASP A 348 57.90 6.64 6.53
N GLU A 349 58.34 7.73 5.93
CA GLU A 349 59.60 8.41 6.27
C GLU A 349 59.58 9.00 7.69
N SER A 350 58.39 9.21 8.27
CA SER A 350 58.22 9.65 9.67
C SER A 350 58.19 8.49 10.66
N GLY A 351 58.35 7.24 10.21
CA GLY A 351 58.29 6.03 11.03
C GLY A 351 56.86 5.60 11.39
N ARG A 352 55.82 6.22 10.82
CA ARG A 352 54.42 5.82 11.03
C ARG A 352 54.06 4.68 10.10
N THR A 353 53.30 3.71 10.60
CA THR A 353 52.81 2.60 9.77
C THR A 353 51.81 3.09 8.73
N ILE A 354 52.11 2.85 7.45
CA ILE A 354 51.23 3.12 6.29
C ILE A 354 50.17 2.03 6.19
N CYS A 355 50.60 0.78 6.10
CA CYS A 355 49.72 -0.38 5.92
C CYS A 355 50.37 -1.66 6.45
N TYR A 356 49.54 -2.68 6.61
CA TYR A 356 50.00 -4.05 6.82
C TYR A 356 50.05 -4.78 5.49
N VAL A 357 51.01 -5.68 5.35
CA VAL A 357 51.25 -6.39 4.10
C VAL A 357 51.49 -7.87 4.36
N ALA A 358 51.09 -8.72 3.43
CA ALA A 358 51.33 -10.16 3.50
C ALA A 358 51.88 -10.68 2.16
N PRO A 359 52.88 -11.56 2.19
CA PRO A 359 53.40 -12.18 0.98
C PRO A 359 52.39 -13.20 0.45
N THR A 360 52.10 -13.12 -0.85
CA THR A 360 51.25 -14.07 -1.57
C THR A 360 51.93 -14.51 -2.88
N GLY A 361 51.46 -15.61 -3.49
CA GLY A 361 52.00 -16.10 -4.76
C GLY A 361 53.52 -16.29 -4.77
N ALA A 362 54.22 -15.62 -5.68
CA ALA A 362 55.68 -15.77 -5.88
C ALA A 362 56.55 -15.21 -4.74
N ALA A 363 55.97 -14.43 -3.82
CA ALA A 363 56.62 -13.97 -2.60
C ALA A 363 56.33 -14.88 -1.40
N ALA A 364 55.32 -15.78 -1.49
CA ALA A 364 54.97 -16.68 -0.42
C ALA A 364 56.11 -17.68 -0.16
N GLY A 365 56.51 -17.83 1.10
CA GLY A 365 57.57 -18.76 1.52
C GLY A 365 59.00 -18.33 1.17
N LYS A 366 59.22 -17.13 0.60
CA LYS A 366 60.56 -16.57 0.44
C LYS A 366 61.08 -16.00 1.76
N ASP A 367 62.38 -16.11 1.99
CA ASP A 367 63.03 -15.41 3.10
C ASP A 367 63.05 -13.89 2.83
N LEU A 368 62.34 -13.15 3.68
CA LEU A 368 62.22 -11.70 3.59
C LEU A 368 63.13 -10.97 4.59
N SER A 369 63.93 -11.70 5.38
CA SER A 369 64.78 -11.14 6.42
C SER A 369 65.75 -10.08 5.89
N GLY A 370 66.27 -10.27 4.67
CA GLY A 370 67.18 -9.32 4.01
C GLY A 370 66.53 -7.99 3.57
N PHE A 371 65.21 -7.92 3.55
CA PHE A 371 64.44 -6.71 3.20
C PHE A 371 63.91 -5.97 4.44
N ILE A 372 64.06 -6.55 5.64
CA ILE A 372 63.64 -5.89 6.88
C ILE A 372 64.55 -4.69 7.16
N GLY A 373 63.95 -3.55 7.45
CA GLY A 373 64.63 -2.29 7.67
C GLY A 373 65.04 -1.54 6.40
N ARG A 374 64.72 -2.06 5.22
CA ARG A 374 65.05 -1.49 3.90
C ARG A 374 63.85 -0.81 3.25
N LYS A 375 64.07 0.20 2.39
CA LYS A 375 63.01 0.83 1.59
C LYS A 375 62.72 -0.09 0.41
N VAL A 376 61.47 -0.51 0.32
CA VAL A 376 61.01 -1.45 -0.70
C VAL A 376 59.74 -0.94 -1.39
N GLY A 377 59.60 -1.30 -2.66
CA GLY A 377 58.37 -1.20 -3.42
C GLY A 377 57.70 -2.55 -3.52
N LEU A 378 56.43 -2.64 -3.15
CA LEU A 378 55.63 -3.87 -3.18
C LEU A 378 54.63 -3.82 -4.33
N VAL A 379 54.56 -4.88 -5.12
CA VAL A 379 53.58 -5.03 -6.21
C VAL A 379 52.55 -6.07 -5.79
N GLY A 380 51.28 -5.70 -5.81
CA GLY A 380 50.21 -6.53 -5.28
C GLY A 380 48.84 -5.87 -5.31
N GLU A 381 47.87 -6.55 -4.71
CA GLU A 381 46.50 -6.05 -4.60
C GLU A 381 46.29 -5.31 -3.27
N ILE A 382 45.62 -4.16 -3.35
CA ILE A 382 45.24 -3.37 -2.18
C ILE A 382 43.83 -3.76 -1.77
N GLN A 383 43.68 -4.24 -0.55
CA GLN A 383 42.41 -4.61 0.06
C GLN A 383 42.12 -3.74 1.29
N PRO A 384 40.84 -3.49 1.62
CA PRO A 384 40.48 -2.82 2.85
C PRO A 384 40.69 -3.76 4.05
N HIS A 385 41.48 -3.33 5.03
CA HIS A 385 41.61 -4.02 6.31
C HIS A 385 40.43 -3.66 7.21
N GLN A 386 39.40 -4.51 7.24
CA GLN A 386 38.15 -4.28 7.98
C GLN A 386 38.37 -3.87 9.45
N ALA A 387 39.35 -4.46 10.13
CA ALA A 387 39.58 -4.22 11.57
C ALA A 387 40.25 -2.87 11.89
N THR A 388 40.99 -2.27 10.95
CA THR A 388 41.73 -1.01 11.20
C THR A 388 41.33 0.12 10.27
N ALA A 389 40.41 -0.14 9.33
CA ALA A 389 40.02 0.77 8.25
C ALA A 389 41.20 1.32 7.43
N ARG A 390 42.36 0.63 7.47
CA ARG A 390 43.57 0.96 6.70
C ARG A 390 43.67 0.04 5.48
N ALA A 391 44.54 0.40 4.54
CA ALA A 391 44.91 -0.50 3.46
C ALA A 391 45.65 -1.74 4.01
N PHE A 392 45.37 -2.89 3.41
CA PHE A 392 46.13 -4.13 3.53
C PHE A 392 46.62 -4.50 2.13
N VAL A 393 47.90 -4.85 1.99
CA VAL A 393 48.47 -5.18 0.67
C VAL A 393 48.92 -6.64 0.64
N GLU A 394 48.33 -7.41 -0.25
CA GLU A 394 48.81 -8.75 -0.59
C GLU A 394 49.80 -8.61 -1.75
N PHE A 395 51.08 -8.84 -1.50
CA PHE A 395 52.13 -8.60 -2.48
C PHE A 395 52.72 -9.89 -3.03
N SER A 396 52.92 -9.90 -4.35
CA SER A 396 53.53 -11.02 -5.08
C SER A 396 54.99 -10.76 -5.44
N VAL A 397 55.40 -9.48 -5.50
CA VAL A 397 56.77 -9.06 -5.83
C VAL A 397 57.21 -7.98 -4.85
N ILE A 398 58.44 -8.13 -4.35
CA ILE A 398 59.14 -7.15 -3.53
C ILE A 398 60.38 -6.67 -4.29
N VAL A 399 60.60 -5.35 -4.31
CA VAL A 399 61.71 -4.72 -5.01
C VAL A 399 62.43 -3.77 -4.05
N PRO A 400 63.73 -3.95 -3.78
CA PRO A 400 64.50 -2.99 -2.99
C PRO A 400 64.67 -1.69 -3.79
N LEU A 401 64.52 -0.56 -3.11
CA LEU A 401 64.64 0.79 -3.69
C LEU A 401 65.77 1.62 -3.04
N ASP A 402 66.56 0.96 -2.19
CA ASP A 402 67.72 1.51 -1.49
C ASP A 402 68.97 1.59 -2.37
#